data_AF-A0A954BVD3-F1
#
_entry.id   AF-A0A954BVD3-F1
#
_cell.length_a   1.000
_cell.length_b   1.000
_cell.length_c   1.000
_cell.angle_alpha   90.00
_cell.angle_beta   90.00
_cell.angle_gamma   90.00
#
_symmetry.space_group_name_H-M   'P 1'
#
loop_
_entity.id
_entity.type
_entity.pdbx_description
1 polymer ?
#
loop_
_entity_poly.entity_id
_entity_poly.type
_entity_poly.pdbx_seq_one_letter_code
_entity_poly.pdbx_strand_id
1 'polypeptide(L)'
;MNQFQTQEAKAARMTQADQLLISIVLKNTKVTQAQVDQALADCTAAHKEGRDLDLAHAILEHEWLSRAELYKLVKARNYALIRQEDKRLGRRMFRKNFITKTQLDEALAFQRQLFKALGDIKRVESILMDDGHIGPDQVREIWAEYTSYLKRKGDQPVEPKTDPSLMKRG
;
A
#
# COMPACT_ATOMS: atom_id res chain seq x y z
N MET A 1 -11.33 -10.37 -38.68
CA MET A 1 -12.32 -9.78 -37.75
C MET A 1 -12.35 -10.62 -36.49
N ASN A 2 -11.77 -10.11 -35.40
CA ASN A 2 -12.12 -10.40 -33.99
C ASN A 2 -11.11 -9.68 -33.07
N GLN A 3 -11.18 -8.35 -33.08
CA GLN A 3 -10.45 -7.48 -32.13
C GLN A 3 -11.41 -6.77 -31.14
N PHE A 4 -12.69 -7.11 -31.13
CA PHE A 4 -13.72 -6.35 -30.40
C PHE A 4 -14.28 -7.01 -29.14
N GLN A 5 -13.73 -8.14 -28.69
CA GLN A 5 -14.22 -8.81 -27.45
C GLN A 5 -13.33 -8.65 -26.21
N THR A 6 -12.31 -7.79 -26.23
CA THR A 6 -11.39 -7.62 -25.09
C THR A 6 -11.52 -6.30 -24.32
N GLN A 7 -12.38 -5.36 -24.74
CA GLN A 7 -12.52 -4.06 -24.06
C GLN A 7 -13.71 -3.96 -23.09
N GLU A 8 -14.70 -4.85 -23.16
CA GLU A 8 -15.96 -4.71 -22.38
C GLU A 8 -16.02 -5.48 -21.04
N ALA A 9 -14.97 -6.21 -20.65
CA ALA A 9 -14.93 -6.93 -19.36
C ALA A 9 -13.85 -6.44 -18.39
N LYS A 10 -13.29 -5.24 -18.62
CA LYS A 10 -12.47 -4.54 -17.64
C LYS A 10 -13.36 -3.63 -16.79
N ALA A 11 -14.34 -4.21 -16.10
CA ALA A 11 -14.76 -3.63 -14.83
C ALA A 11 -13.45 -3.40 -14.06
N ALA A 12 -13.09 -2.12 -13.84
CA ALA A 12 -11.79 -1.75 -13.30
C ALA A 12 -11.52 -2.65 -12.09
N ARG A 13 -10.59 -3.60 -12.22
CA ARG A 13 -10.25 -4.51 -11.12
C ARG A 13 -9.68 -3.62 -10.04
N MET A 14 -10.53 -3.26 -9.09
CA MET A 14 -10.20 -2.40 -7.96
C MET A 14 -8.94 -2.95 -7.32
N THR A 15 -7.89 -2.12 -7.27
CA THR A 15 -6.60 -2.59 -6.79
C THR A 15 -6.69 -2.89 -5.29
N GLN A 16 -5.74 -3.67 -4.78
CA GLN A 16 -5.65 -3.90 -3.34
C GLN A 16 -5.48 -2.57 -2.56
N ALA A 17 -4.76 -1.60 -3.15
CA ALA A 17 -4.57 -0.29 -2.57
C ALA A 17 -5.90 0.48 -2.45
N ASP A 18 -6.74 0.44 -3.48
CA ASP A 18 -8.05 1.09 -3.48
C ASP A 18 -8.98 0.46 -2.45
N GLN A 19 -9.03 -0.88 -2.38
CA GLN A 19 -9.83 -1.59 -1.38
C GLN A 19 -9.45 -1.20 0.05
N LEU A 20 -8.14 -1.09 0.32
CA LEU A 20 -7.66 -0.65 1.62
C LEU A 20 -7.99 0.82 1.88
N LEU A 21 -7.84 1.70 0.88
CA LEU A 21 -8.18 3.11 1.02
C LEU A 21 -9.66 3.28 1.37
N ILE A 22 -10.55 2.60 0.63
CA ILE A 22 -12.00 2.60 0.88
C ILE A 22 -12.29 2.12 2.30
N SER A 23 -11.72 0.97 2.70
CA SER A 23 -11.90 0.44 4.05
C SER A 23 -11.48 1.43 5.13
N ILE A 24 -10.39 2.16 4.91
CA ILE A 24 -9.87 3.15 5.84
C ILE A 24 -10.75 4.41 5.85
N VAL A 25 -11.15 4.92 4.68
CA VAL A 25 -12.03 6.10 4.54
C VAL A 25 -13.35 5.87 5.26
N LEU A 26 -14.05 4.77 4.96
CA LEU A 26 -15.37 4.47 5.53
C LEU A 26 -15.33 4.26 7.06
N LYS A 27 -14.21 3.77 7.60
CA LYS A 27 -14.07 3.50 9.04
C LYS A 27 -13.65 4.71 9.86
N ASN A 28 -12.97 5.69 9.26
CA ASN A 28 -12.31 6.77 9.98
C ASN A 28 -12.84 8.16 9.64
N THR A 29 -13.85 8.26 8.77
CA THR A 29 -14.39 9.53 8.31
C THR A 29 -15.92 9.50 8.21
N LYS A 30 -16.53 10.63 7.82
CA LYS A 30 -17.96 10.74 7.52
C LYS A 30 -18.30 10.41 6.06
N VAL A 31 -17.31 10.08 5.23
CA VAL A 31 -17.55 9.68 3.84
C VAL A 31 -18.35 8.38 3.83
N THR A 32 -19.40 8.36 3.03
CA THR A 32 -20.35 7.25 2.93
C THR A 32 -19.99 6.29 1.78
N GLN A 33 -20.59 5.10 1.78
CA GLN A 33 -20.42 4.15 0.67
C GLN A 33 -20.89 4.75 -0.66
N ALA A 34 -22.01 5.49 -0.67
CA ALA A 34 -22.52 6.14 -1.87
C ALA A 34 -21.52 7.17 -2.44
N GLN A 35 -20.83 7.92 -1.56
CA GLN A 35 -19.77 8.83 -1.98
C GLN A 35 -18.55 8.08 -2.54
N VAL A 36 -18.13 6.98 -1.91
CA VAL A 36 -17.07 6.13 -2.46
C VAL A 36 -17.43 5.59 -3.84
N ASP A 37 -18.66 5.10 -4.01
CA ASP A 37 -19.14 4.56 -5.29
C ASP A 37 -19.15 5.64 -6.38
N GLN A 38 -19.53 6.87 -6.01
CA GLN A 38 -19.45 8.03 -6.91
C GLN A 38 -18.00 8.31 -7.35
N ALA A 39 -17.05 8.39 -6.40
CA ALA A 39 -15.64 8.62 -6.75
C ALA A 39 -15.07 7.50 -7.64
N LEU A 40 -15.46 6.24 -7.43
CA LEU A 40 -15.07 5.13 -8.30
C LEU A 40 -15.67 5.24 -9.71
N ALA A 41 -16.92 5.72 -9.81
CA ALA A 41 -17.55 6.00 -11.10
C ALA A 41 -16.79 7.10 -11.85
N ASP A 42 -16.36 8.15 -11.16
CA ASP A 42 -15.59 9.25 -11.74
C ASP A 42 -14.21 8.79 -12.21
N CYS A 43 -13.50 7.96 -11.43
CA CYS A 43 -12.24 7.34 -11.86
C CYS A 43 -12.45 6.51 -13.14
N THR A 44 -13.53 5.74 -13.20
CA THR A 44 -13.87 4.91 -14.36
C THR A 44 -14.19 5.77 -15.59
N ALA A 45 -14.91 6.88 -15.42
CA ALA A 45 -15.22 7.83 -16.50
C ALA A 45 -13.94 8.53 -17.00
N ALA A 46 -13.11 9.03 -16.09
CA ALA A 46 -11.83 9.66 -16.41
C ALA A 46 -10.91 8.71 -17.22
N HIS A 47 -10.81 7.44 -16.81
CA HIS A 47 -10.02 6.46 -17.56
C HIS A 47 -10.56 6.16 -18.96
N LYS A 48 -11.89 6.18 -19.16
CA LYS A 48 -12.48 6.06 -20.51
C LYS A 48 -12.11 7.24 -21.41
N GLU A 49 -11.90 8.41 -20.82
CA GLU A 49 -11.45 9.64 -21.49
C GLU A 49 -9.91 9.71 -21.64
N GLY A 50 -9.17 8.69 -21.21
CA GLY A 50 -7.71 8.68 -21.24
C GLY A 50 -7.05 9.56 -20.16
N ARG A 51 -7.81 10.03 -19.17
CA ARG A 51 -7.29 10.73 -17.99
C ARG A 51 -6.87 9.71 -16.93
N ASP A 52 -5.81 10.06 -16.19
CA ASP A 52 -5.35 9.30 -15.04
C ASP A 52 -5.88 9.98 -13.76
N LEU A 53 -7.02 9.50 -13.26
CA LEU A 53 -7.64 9.96 -12.03
C LEU A 53 -7.73 8.79 -11.07
N ASP A 54 -6.99 8.86 -9.96
CA ASP A 54 -7.07 7.86 -8.90
C ASP A 54 -8.18 8.18 -7.88
N LEU A 55 -8.51 7.18 -7.07
CA LEU A 55 -9.56 7.29 -6.07
C LEU A 55 -9.31 8.39 -5.03
N ALA A 56 -8.04 8.64 -4.66
CA ALA A 56 -7.71 9.67 -3.69
C ALA A 56 -8.02 11.06 -4.28
N HIS A 57 -7.60 11.30 -5.53
CA HIS A 57 -7.88 12.54 -6.24
C HIS A 57 -9.38 12.74 -6.47
N ALA A 58 -10.12 11.70 -6.86
CA ALA A 58 -11.56 11.79 -7.01
C ALA A 58 -12.26 12.20 -5.69
N ILE A 59 -11.87 11.61 -4.55
CA ILE A 59 -12.41 12.02 -3.22
C ILE A 59 -12.07 13.48 -2.91
N LEU A 60 -10.90 13.96 -3.32
CA LEU A 60 -10.48 15.33 -3.10
C LEU A 60 -11.25 16.34 -3.98
N GLU A 61 -11.54 16.00 -5.23
CA GLU A 61 -12.31 16.85 -6.17
C GLU A 61 -13.73 17.16 -5.66
N HIS A 62 -14.33 16.23 -4.90
CA HIS A 62 -15.63 16.44 -4.28
C HIS A 62 -15.60 17.18 -2.93
N GLU A 63 -14.40 17.55 -2.45
CA GLU A 63 -14.19 18.23 -1.16
C GLU A 63 -14.76 17.50 0.07
N TRP A 64 -15.03 16.18 -0.02
CA TRP A 64 -15.55 15.41 1.11
C TRP A 64 -14.53 15.23 2.23
N LEU A 65 -13.25 15.33 1.89
CA LEU A 65 -12.12 15.35 2.81
C LEU A 65 -11.17 16.47 2.40
N SER A 66 -10.60 17.14 3.39
CA SER A 66 -9.47 18.02 3.13
C SER A 66 -8.25 17.22 2.64
N ARG A 67 -7.36 17.87 1.89
CA ARG A 67 -6.09 17.26 1.45
C ARG A 67 -5.28 16.70 2.63
N ALA A 68 -5.30 17.38 3.77
CA ALA A 68 -4.59 16.95 4.98
C ALA A 68 -5.19 15.67 5.60
N GLU A 69 -6.52 15.53 5.61
CA GLU A 69 -7.21 14.32 6.07
C GLU A 69 -6.95 13.16 5.13
N LEU A 70 -7.15 13.36 3.83
CA LEU A 70 -6.92 12.34 2.82
C LEU A 70 -5.46 11.85 2.84
N TYR A 71 -4.50 12.75 3.00
CA TYR A 71 -3.09 12.40 3.14
C TYR A 71 -2.83 11.44 4.31
N LYS A 72 -3.44 11.68 5.48
CA LYS A 72 -3.32 10.77 6.64
C LYS A 72 -3.86 9.38 6.32
N LEU A 73 -4.98 9.30 5.60
CA LEU A 73 -5.60 8.02 5.20
C LEU A 73 -4.76 7.28 4.16
N VAL A 74 -4.20 8.01 3.19
CA VAL A 74 -3.26 7.46 2.20
C VAL A 74 -1.99 6.94 2.88
N LYS A 75 -1.46 7.65 3.87
CA LYS A 75 -0.36 7.14 4.71
C LYS A 75 -0.75 5.86 5.44
N ALA A 76 -1.94 5.81 6.03
CA ALA A 76 -2.44 4.60 6.71
C ALA A 76 -2.61 3.42 5.75
N ARG A 77 -3.09 3.66 4.52
CA ARG A 77 -3.18 2.66 3.44
C ARG A 77 -1.80 2.11 3.09
N ASN A 78 -0.82 3.00 2.86
CA ASN A 78 0.54 2.62 2.53
C ASN A 78 1.20 1.81 3.65
N TYR A 79 1.00 2.24 4.90
CA TYR A 79 1.45 1.47 6.05
C TYR A 79 0.82 0.07 6.09
N ALA A 80 -0.49 -0.06 5.84
CA ALA A 80 -1.15 -1.36 5.83
C ALA A 80 -0.59 -2.30 4.75
N LEU A 81 -0.30 -1.79 3.54
CA LEU A 81 0.31 -2.55 2.45
C LEU A 81 1.73 -3.01 2.81
N ILE A 82 2.57 -2.09 3.26
CA ILE A 82 3.96 -2.38 3.67
C ILE A 82 3.96 -3.37 4.84
N ARG A 83 3.08 -3.17 5.81
CA ARG A 83 2.93 -4.07 6.96
C ARG A 83 2.59 -5.50 6.54
N GLN A 84 1.74 -5.67 5.54
CA GLN A 84 1.39 -7.00 5.03
C GLN A 84 2.57 -7.66 4.32
N GLU A 85 3.31 -6.88 3.52
CA GLU A 85 4.53 -7.31 2.87
C GLU A 85 5.61 -7.72 3.86
N ASP A 86 5.89 -6.87 4.85
CA ASP A 86 6.89 -7.10 5.88
C ASP A 86 6.57 -8.36 6.72
N LYS A 87 5.29 -8.63 6.97
CA LYS A 87 4.88 -9.91 7.56
C LYS A 87 5.22 -11.11 6.67
N ARG A 88 5.11 -10.99 5.34
CA ARG A 88 5.48 -12.07 4.41
C ARG A 88 7.00 -12.24 4.36
N LEU A 89 7.73 -11.14 4.31
CA LEU A 89 9.19 -11.09 4.25
C LEU A 89 9.82 -11.63 5.55
N GLY A 90 9.35 -11.16 6.70
CA GLY A 90 9.78 -11.65 8.01
C GLY A 90 9.50 -13.14 8.23
N ARG A 91 8.36 -13.67 7.73
CA ARG A 91 8.12 -15.13 7.75
C ARG A 91 9.14 -15.93 6.93
N ARG A 92 9.68 -15.36 5.84
CA ARG A 92 10.76 -16.01 5.08
C ARG A 92 12.06 -15.99 5.87
N MET A 93 12.42 -14.85 6.45
CA MET A 93 13.61 -14.72 7.32
C MET A 93 13.57 -15.74 8.47
N PHE A 94 12.42 -15.87 9.13
CA PHE A 94 12.22 -16.87 10.19
C PHE A 94 12.43 -18.31 9.69
N ARG A 95 11.84 -18.68 8.53
CA ARG A 95 12.01 -20.03 7.96
C ARG A 95 13.46 -20.35 7.56
N LYS A 96 14.27 -19.33 7.27
CA LYS A 96 15.70 -19.49 6.98
C LYS A 96 16.57 -19.42 8.24
N ASN A 97 15.96 -19.34 9.43
CA ASN A 97 16.65 -19.19 10.71
C ASN A 97 17.54 -17.94 10.79
N PHE A 98 17.28 -16.89 9.99
CA PHE A 98 17.99 -15.61 10.09
C PHE A 98 17.56 -14.82 11.32
N ILE A 99 16.30 -15.00 11.72
CA ILE A 99 15.72 -14.40 12.92
C ILE A 99 14.87 -15.44 13.65
N THR A 100 14.65 -15.20 14.93
CA THR A 100 13.69 -15.93 15.76
C THR A 100 12.28 -15.35 15.59
N LYS A 101 11.28 -16.10 16.06
CA LYS A 101 9.90 -15.61 16.11
C LYS A 101 9.78 -14.35 16.98
N THR A 102 10.46 -14.34 18.13
CA THR A 102 10.45 -13.20 19.07
C THR A 102 10.98 -11.93 18.42
N GLN A 103 12.13 -11.99 17.74
CA GLN A 103 12.70 -10.85 17.03
C GLN A 103 11.78 -10.33 15.91
N LEU A 104 11.11 -11.24 15.18
CA LEU A 104 10.12 -10.84 14.20
C LEU A 104 8.94 -10.11 14.85
N ASP A 105 8.40 -10.65 15.94
CA ASP A 105 7.26 -10.07 16.65
C ASP A 105 7.62 -8.70 17.25
N GLU A 106 8.83 -8.55 17.79
CA GLU A 106 9.38 -7.29 18.34
C GLU A 106 9.58 -6.24 17.24
N ALA A 107 10.25 -6.57 16.14
CA ALA A 107 10.45 -5.65 15.03
C ALA A 107 9.09 -5.22 14.43
N LEU A 108 8.15 -6.16 14.33
CA LEU A 108 6.79 -5.87 13.91
C LEU A 108 6.08 -4.95 14.93
N ALA A 109 6.24 -5.14 16.23
CA ALA A 109 5.65 -4.27 17.24
C ALA A 109 6.25 -2.85 17.18
N PHE A 110 7.57 -2.74 17.07
CA PHE A 110 8.29 -1.48 16.95
C PHE A 110 7.87 -0.70 15.72
N GLN A 111 7.77 -1.35 14.55
CA GLN A 111 7.26 -0.72 13.32
C GLN A 111 5.90 -0.05 13.55
N ARG A 112 4.98 -0.72 14.26
CA ARG A 112 3.65 -0.19 14.55
C ARG A 112 3.72 1.03 15.48
N GLN A 113 4.60 0.97 16.49
CA GLN A 113 4.79 2.08 17.42
C GLN A 113 5.36 3.31 16.69
N LEU A 114 6.36 3.11 15.83
CA LEU A 114 6.98 4.17 15.03
C LEU A 114 5.97 4.87 14.12
N PHE A 115 5.15 4.10 13.41
CA PHE A 115 4.11 4.67 12.55
C PHE A 115 3.06 5.46 13.35
N LYS A 116 2.67 4.98 14.53
CA LYS A 116 1.74 5.71 15.40
C LYS A 116 2.32 7.02 15.94
N ALA A 117 3.60 7.02 16.30
CA ALA A 117 4.25 8.16 16.92
C ALA A 117 4.64 9.23 15.91
N LEU A 118 5.22 8.83 14.77
CA LEU A 118 5.84 9.74 13.79
C LEU A 118 5.11 9.78 12.44
N GLY A 119 4.24 8.82 12.16
CA GLY A 119 3.65 8.67 10.82
C GLY A 119 4.67 8.20 9.77
N ASP A 120 5.81 7.68 10.21
CA ASP A 120 6.89 7.17 9.38
C ASP A 120 6.79 5.64 9.24
N ILE A 121 7.08 5.15 8.04
CA ILE A 121 6.99 3.73 7.71
C ILE A 121 8.41 3.19 7.52
N LYS A 122 9.01 2.71 8.59
CA LYS A 122 10.28 1.97 8.54
C LYS A 122 10.00 0.50 8.25
N ARG A 123 10.78 -0.10 7.35
CA ARG A 123 10.64 -1.51 6.96
C ARG A 123 11.16 -2.43 8.06
N VAL A 124 10.57 -3.61 8.19
CA VAL A 124 10.99 -4.61 9.20
C VAL A 124 12.44 -5.05 9.02
N GLU A 125 12.92 -5.23 7.78
CA GLU A 125 14.32 -5.58 7.54
C GLU A 125 15.29 -4.52 8.03
N SER A 126 14.95 -3.24 7.90
CA SER A 126 15.79 -2.15 8.42
C SER A 126 15.82 -2.15 9.94
N ILE A 127 14.68 -2.39 10.59
CA ILE A 127 14.61 -2.51 12.05
C ILE A 127 15.50 -3.67 12.54
N LEU A 128 15.38 -4.84 11.92
CA LEU A 128 16.18 -6.02 12.27
C LEU A 128 17.68 -5.85 11.99
N MET A 129 18.05 -5.10 10.95
CA MET A 129 19.45 -4.74 10.69
C MET A 129 20.00 -3.79 11.74
N ASP A 130 19.25 -2.76 12.10
CA ASP A 130 19.67 -1.77 13.10
C ASP A 130 19.84 -2.42 14.49
N ASP A 131 19.02 -3.42 14.82
CA ASP A 131 19.14 -4.22 16.04
C ASP A 131 20.23 -5.31 15.96
N GLY A 132 20.94 -5.42 14.82
CA GLY A 132 22.03 -6.37 14.61
C GLY A 132 21.58 -7.84 14.49
N HIS A 133 20.30 -8.10 14.25
CA HIS A 133 19.75 -9.45 14.13
C HIS A 133 19.99 -10.08 12.77
N ILE A 134 20.11 -9.26 11.72
CA ILE A 134 20.43 -9.71 10.36
C ILE A 134 21.46 -8.79 9.69
N GLY A 135 22.26 -9.37 8.80
CA GLY A 135 23.22 -8.65 7.97
C GLY A 135 22.67 -8.23 6.60
N PRO A 136 23.35 -7.30 5.90
CA PRO A 136 22.92 -6.82 4.58
C PRO A 136 22.86 -7.94 3.53
N ASP A 137 23.74 -8.96 3.61
CA ASP A 137 23.73 -10.08 2.67
C ASP A 137 22.49 -10.98 2.86
N GLN A 138 22.07 -11.21 4.10
CA GLN A 138 20.83 -11.95 4.40
C GLN A 138 19.59 -11.21 3.90
N VAL A 139 19.57 -9.88 4.05
CA VAL A 139 18.50 -9.04 3.51
C VAL A 139 18.46 -9.13 1.98
N ARG A 140 19.61 -9.00 1.31
CA ARG A 140 19.72 -9.13 -0.15
C ARG A 140 19.21 -10.48 -0.63
N GLU A 141 19.58 -11.56 0.05
CA GLU A 141 19.14 -12.91 -0.28
C GLU A 141 17.62 -13.06 -0.20
N ILE A 142 17.01 -12.60 0.90
CA ILE A 142 15.56 -12.67 1.10
C ILE A 142 14.81 -11.86 0.05
N TRP A 143 15.32 -10.67 -0.29
CA TRP A 143 14.72 -9.84 -1.33
C TRP A 143 14.83 -10.45 -2.72
N ALA A 144 15.96 -11.08 -3.07
CA ALA A 144 16.12 -11.79 -4.34
C ALA A 144 15.10 -12.94 -4.46
N GLU A 145 14.89 -13.70 -3.39
CA GLU A 145 13.90 -14.78 -3.34
C GLU A 145 12.47 -14.23 -3.42
N TYR A 146 12.16 -13.17 -2.68
CA TYR A 146 10.83 -12.58 -2.61
C TYR A 146 10.42 -11.91 -3.93
N THR A 147 11.32 -11.14 -4.55
CA THR A 147 11.07 -10.52 -5.86
C THR A 147 10.88 -11.59 -6.95
N SER A 148 11.67 -12.67 -6.93
CA SER A 148 11.49 -13.81 -7.83
C SER A 148 10.14 -14.52 -7.60
N TYR A 149 9.67 -14.59 -6.36
CA TYR A 149 8.34 -15.10 -6.05
C TYR A 149 7.22 -14.19 -6.58
N LEU A 150 7.33 -12.87 -6.38
CA LEU A 150 6.34 -11.90 -6.86
C LEU A 150 6.25 -11.89 -8.38
N LYS A 151 7.39 -11.90 -9.07
CA LYS A 151 7.44 -11.96 -10.54
C LYS A 151 6.69 -13.18 -11.09
N ARG A 152 6.82 -14.35 -10.45
CA ARG A 152 6.07 -15.57 -10.82
C ARG A 152 4.56 -15.45 -10.58
N LYS A 153 4.14 -14.60 -9.65
CA LYS A 153 2.73 -14.31 -9.36
C LYS A 153 2.16 -13.17 -10.21
N GLY A 154 3.00 -12.46 -10.96
CA GLY A 154 2.61 -11.23 -11.66
C GLY A 154 2.46 -10.01 -10.74
N ASP A 155 3.02 -10.10 -9.53
CA ASP A 155 2.99 -9.04 -8.53
C ASP A 155 4.30 -8.23 -8.52
N GLN A 156 4.28 -7.06 -7.87
CA GLN A 156 5.46 -6.21 -7.64
C GLN A 156 5.60 -5.85 -6.15
N PRO A 157 6.81 -5.55 -5.66
CA PRO A 157 7.02 -5.09 -4.30
C PRO A 157 6.22 -3.82 -4.00
N VAL A 158 5.74 -3.70 -2.76
CA VAL A 158 5.09 -2.47 -2.32
C VAL A 158 6.16 -1.41 -2.08
N GLU A 159 6.22 -0.44 -2.98
CA GLU A 159 7.04 0.75 -2.75
C GLU A 159 6.35 1.70 -1.77
N PRO A 160 7.09 2.31 -0.83
CA PRO A 160 6.60 3.41 -0.01
C PRO A 160 6.40 4.66 -0.88
N LYS A 161 5.34 4.68 -1.68
CA LYS A 161 4.95 5.86 -2.47
C LYS A 161 4.10 6.77 -1.62
N THR A 162 4.72 7.77 -0.99
CA THR A 162 3.96 8.99 -0.66
C THR A 162 3.76 9.75 -1.95
N ASP A 163 2.52 9.87 -2.42
CA ASP A 163 2.22 10.67 -3.61
C ASP A 163 2.55 12.15 -3.31
N PRO A 164 3.58 12.74 -3.96
CA PRO A 164 3.95 14.12 -3.73
C PRO A 164 2.87 15.11 -4.19
N SER A 165 1.96 14.70 -5.09
CA SER A 165 0.85 15.53 -5.57
C SER A 165 -0.06 15.96 -4.41
N LEU A 166 -0.23 15.09 -3.42
CA LEU A 166 -0.99 15.35 -2.19
C LEU A 166 -0.23 16.26 -1.21
N MET A 167 1.06 16.53 -1.42
CA MET A 167 1.88 17.40 -0.58
C MET A 167 2.11 18.80 -1.16
N LYS A 168 1.87 19.04 -2.45
CA LYS A 168 2.05 20.37 -3.04
C LYS A 168 1.00 21.33 -2.46
N ARG A 169 1.48 22.35 -1.73
CA ARG A 169 0.67 23.52 -1.37
C ARG A 169 0.40 24.29 -2.66
N GLY A 170 -0.86 24.29 -3.09
CA GLY A 170 -1.37 25.33 -3.98
C GLY A 170 -1.60 26.58 -3.17
#